data_AF-A0A1M6N7F8-F1
#
_entry.id   AF-A0A1M6N7F8-F1
#
_cell.length_a   1.000
_cell.length_b   1.000
_cell.length_c   1.000
_cell.angle_alpha   90.00
_cell.angle_beta   90.00
_cell.angle_gamma   90.00
#
_symmetry.space_group_name_H-M   'P 1'
#
loop_
_entity.id
_entity.type
_entity.pdbx_description
1 polymer ?
#
loop_
_entity_poly.entity_id
_entity_poly.type
_entity_poly.pdbx_seq_one_letter_code
_entity_poly.pdbx_strand_id
1 'polypeptide(L)'
;MEIIMKHINRNYSVGRKIKAEFIVIHETDNKRRGADAEAHYRYWNSNTSANTSVHYVVDDKKAIQLLHHDEKAWHVGDNVGYSKITNNNSIGIEICVNEDGDFEKAYLNCTELVAIIMKQSNIPIENVVRHFDASGKNCPRNIIKNNLWERFKEEVLRKFNKTEKIHFNQQTKWIQILANQLNIKDMNNQSLVVDGILGERTLHAIKKLPVLKKWCSYAVAVKHIQNLLGINADGIFGDKTEQKVKAWQKSKLLIEDGVVGYDTWKSFSE
;
A
#
# COMPACT_ATOMS: atom_id res chain seq x y z
N MET A 1 4.17 8.15 -3.13
CA MET A 1 3.96 9.13 -4.24
C MET A 1 2.46 9.36 -4.45
N GLU A 2 2.03 10.52 -4.98
CA GLU A 2 0.63 10.76 -5.41
C GLU A 2 0.28 9.97 -6.69
N ILE A 3 -0.92 9.37 -6.72
CA ILE A 3 -1.48 8.69 -7.90
C ILE A 3 -2.76 9.43 -8.30
N ILE A 4 -2.82 9.95 -9.52
CA ILE A 4 -3.93 10.76 -10.03
C ILE A 4 -4.65 10.00 -11.14
N MET A 5 -5.96 9.79 -11.02
CA MET A 5 -6.76 9.24 -12.11
C MET A 5 -7.07 10.32 -13.15
N LYS A 6 -6.63 10.11 -14.39
CA LYS A 6 -7.00 10.89 -15.56
C LYS A 6 -7.32 9.94 -16.71
N HIS A 7 -8.55 9.46 -16.74
CA HIS A 7 -9.00 8.51 -17.75
C HIS A 7 -8.85 9.08 -19.17
N ILE A 8 -8.31 8.28 -20.10
CA ILE A 8 -8.15 8.67 -21.51
C ILE A 8 -9.38 8.26 -22.32
N ASN A 9 -9.85 9.14 -23.19
CA ASN A 9 -11.05 8.89 -23.99
C ASN A 9 -10.78 8.14 -25.31
N ARG A 10 -9.52 7.77 -25.59
CA ARG A 10 -9.08 7.17 -26.85
C ARG A 10 -7.78 6.38 -26.68
N ASN A 11 -7.32 5.74 -27.76
CA ASN A 11 -6.11 4.91 -27.78
C ASN A 11 -6.17 3.67 -26.88
N TYR A 12 -7.35 3.10 -26.69
CA TYR A 12 -7.53 1.83 -25.97
C TYR A 12 -8.78 1.12 -26.52
N SER A 13 -8.97 -0.16 -26.20
CA SER A 13 -10.16 -0.89 -26.68
C SER A 13 -11.37 -0.61 -25.78
N VAL A 14 -12.12 0.46 -26.09
CA VAL A 14 -13.34 0.86 -25.37
C VAL A 14 -14.29 -0.33 -25.20
N GLY A 15 -14.77 -0.54 -23.97
CA GLY A 15 -15.71 -1.60 -23.62
C GLY A 15 -15.13 -3.02 -23.59
N ARG A 16 -13.85 -3.21 -23.98
CA ARG A 16 -13.18 -4.52 -23.85
C ARG A 16 -12.59 -4.68 -22.47
N LYS A 17 -13.16 -5.63 -21.72
CA LYS A 17 -12.68 -6.00 -20.39
C LYS A 17 -11.59 -7.06 -20.44
N ILE A 18 -10.61 -6.93 -19.55
CA ILE A 18 -9.52 -7.88 -19.36
C ILE A 18 -9.45 -8.33 -17.90
N LYS A 19 -8.80 -9.46 -17.67
CA LYS A 19 -8.34 -9.87 -16.34
C LYS A 19 -6.82 -9.84 -16.36
N ALA A 20 -6.24 -8.85 -15.72
CA ALA A 20 -4.79 -8.73 -15.65
C ALA A 20 -4.19 -9.85 -14.80
N GLU A 21 -3.22 -10.55 -15.38
CA GLU A 21 -2.37 -11.54 -14.70
C GLU A 21 -0.94 -11.05 -14.56
N PHE A 22 -0.52 -10.06 -15.39
CA PHE A 22 0.84 -9.53 -15.47
C PHE A 22 0.88 -8.01 -15.32
N ILE A 23 2.01 -7.49 -14.85
CA ILE A 23 2.36 -6.07 -14.92
C ILE A 23 3.59 -5.94 -15.82
N VAL A 24 3.48 -5.20 -16.92
CA VAL A 24 4.56 -5.02 -17.91
C VAL A 24 5.15 -3.62 -17.75
N ILE A 25 6.45 -3.58 -17.44
CA ILE A 25 7.21 -2.34 -17.25
C ILE A 25 7.81 -1.88 -18.58
N HIS A 26 7.61 -0.59 -18.87
CA HIS A 26 8.09 0.12 -20.04
C HIS A 26 8.86 1.39 -19.64
N GLU A 27 9.59 1.95 -20.59
CA GLU A 27 10.14 3.29 -20.51
C GLU A 27 9.74 4.08 -21.75
N THR A 28 9.35 5.34 -21.53
CA THR A 28 8.79 6.21 -22.59
C THR A 28 9.75 6.48 -23.75
N ASP A 29 11.06 6.28 -23.52
CA ASP A 29 12.16 6.61 -24.43
C ASP A 29 12.17 8.07 -24.93
N ASN A 30 11.37 8.93 -24.31
CA ASN A 30 11.18 10.32 -24.69
C ASN A 30 12.02 11.22 -23.79
N LYS A 31 13.26 11.49 -24.22
CA LYS A 31 14.22 12.31 -23.46
C LYS A 31 13.96 13.82 -23.55
N ARG A 32 13.00 14.27 -24.36
CA ARG A 32 12.74 15.70 -24.57
C ARG A 32 12.38 16.38 -23.25
N ARG A 33 12.90 17.59 -23.03
CA ARG A 33 12.48 18.46 -21.92
C ARG A 33 10.96 18.57 -21.84
N GLY A 34 10.41 18.36 -20.64
CA GLY A 34 8.97 18.45 -20.38
C GLY A 34 8.15 17.23 -20.81
N ALA A 35 8.77 16.14 -21.26
CA ALA A 35 8.08 14.88 -21.52
C ALA A 35 7.78 14.09 -20.23
N ASP A 36 7.14 14.76 -19.27
CA ASP A 36 6.72 14.21 -17.99
C ASP A 36 5.43 13.35 -18.10
N ALA A 37 4.89 12.89 -16.97
CA ALA A 37 3.68 12.06 -16.97
C ALA A 37 2.47 12.81 -17.54
N GLU A 38 2.38 14.12 -17.30
CA GLU A 38 1.29 14.97 -17.78
C GLU A 38 1.34 15.17 -19.30
N ALA A 39 2.53 15.31 -19.88
CA ALA A 39 2.72 15.38 -21.32
C ALA A 39 2.28 14.08 -22.01
N HIS A 40 2.63 12.93 -21.45
CA HIS A 40 2.24 11.62 -21.99
C HIS A 40 0.73 11.37 -21.86
N TYR A 41 0.11 11.73 -20.73
CA TYR A 41 -1.36 11.74 -20.59
C TYR A 41 -2.01 12.59 -21.70
N ARG A 42 -1.56 13.83 -21.89
CA ARG A 42 -2.10 14.72 -22.93
C ARG A 42 -1.94 14.14 -24.32
N TYR A 43 -0.79 13.54 -24.62
CA TYR A 43 -0.51 12.89 -25.89
C TYR A 43 -1.52 11.78 -26.18
N TRP A 44 -1.66 10.79 -25.28
CA TRP A 44 -2.59 9.67 -25.50
C TRP A 44 -4.06 10.07 -25.43
N ASN A 45 -4.41 11.13 -24.69
CA ASN A 45 -5.80 11.59 -24.62
C ASN A 45 -6.25 12.42 -25.84
N SER A 46 -5.32 13.08 -26.55
CA SER A 46 -5.64 14.00 -27.65
C SER A 46 -5.26 13.49 -29.03
N ASN A 47 -4.17 12.73 -29.18
CA ASN A 47 -3.67 12.30 -30.48
C ASN A 47 -4.42 11.06 -30.99
N THR A 48 -5.20 11.21 -32.08
CA THR A 48 -5.94 10.12 -32.74
C THR A 48 -5.06 9.08 -33.42
N SER A 49 -3.81 9.42 -33.70
CA SER A 49 -2.88 8.57 -34.46
C SER A 49 -1.81 7.93 -33.58
N ALA A 50 -1.92 8.06 -32.25
CA ALA A 50 -0.94 7.47 -31.33
C ALA A 50 -0.93 5.94 -31.42
N ASN A 51 -2.10 5.29 -31.52
CA ASN A 51 -2.23 3.83 -31.68
C ASN A 51 -1.48 3.01 -30.61
N THR A 52 -1.29 3.58 -29.42
CA THR A 52 -0.68 2.95 -28.25
C THR A 52 -1.17 3.62 -26.98
N SER A 53 -1.15 2.91 -25.86
CA SER A 53 -1.43 3.46 -24.52
C SER A 53 -0.96 2.48 -23.45
N VAL A 54 -0.88 2.98 -22.23
CA VAL A 54 -0.66 2.20 -21.00
C VAL A 54 -1.74 2.49 -19.98
N HIS A 55 -1.74 1.73 -18.88
CA HIS A 55 -2.65 1.98 -17.77
C HIS A 55 -2.10 3.07 -16.86
N TYR A 56 -0.77 3.19 -16.75
CA TYR A 56 -0.11 4.19 -15.93
C TYR A 56 1.09 4.79 -16.65
N VAL A 57 1.34 6.07 -16.39
CA VAL A 57 2.62 6.72 -16.66
C VAL A 57 3.13 7.36 -15.37
N VAL A 58 4.42 7.21 -15.07
CA VAL A 58 5.03 7.64 -13.82
C VAL A 58 6.29 8.46 -14.08
N ASP A 59 6.38 9.62 -13.44
CA ASP A 59 7.54 10.50 -13.46
C ASP A 59 8.17 10.64 -12.06
N ASP A 60 9.12 11.56 -11.91
CA ASP A 60 9.83 11.83 -10.68
C ASP A 60 8.97 12.52 -9.59
N LYS A 61 7.72 12.87 -9.89
CA LYS A 61 6.82 13.61 -9.00
C LYS A 61 5.55 12.83 -8.67
N LYS A 62 4.94 12.16 -9.66
CA LYS A 62 3.61 11.53 -9.56
C LYS A 62 3.44 10.37 -10.53
N ALA A 63 2.38 9.59 -10.32
CA ALA A 63 1.84 8.68 -11.32
C ALA A 63 0.47 9.16 -11.80
N ILE A 64 0.19 9.00 -13.09
CA ILE A 64 -1.11 9.24 -13.68
C ILE A 64 -1.67 7.90 -14.15
N GLN A 65 -2.82 7.53 -13.60
CA GLN A 65 -3.61 6.39 -14.06
C GLN A 65 -4.49 6.81 -15.25
N LEU A 66 -4.26 6.21 -16.40
CA LEU A 66 -4.94 6.49 -17.66
C LEU A 66 -6.15 5.60 -17.89
N LEU A 67 -6.14 4.38 -17.35
CA LEU A 67 -7.17 3.36 -17.56
C LEU A 67 -7.37 2.56 -16.27
N HIS A 68 -8.59 2.03 -16.08
CA HIS A 68 -8.85 1.04 -15.04
C HIS A 68 -8.13 -0.28 -15.37
N HIS A 69 -7.79 -1.08 -14.34
CA HIS A 69 -7.05 -2.34 -14.51
C HIS A 69 -7.77 -3.39 -15.36
N ASP A 70 -9.09 -3.24 -15.52
CA ASP A 70 -9.92 -4.14 -16.31
C ASP A 70 -10.14 -3.63 -17.74
N GLU A 71 -9.52 -2.53 -18.17
CA GLU A 71 -9.62 -1.99 -19.52
C GLU A 71 -8.41 -2.34 -20.38
N LYS A 72 -8.63 -2.77 -21.63
CA LYS A 72 -7.54 -3.16 -22.52
C LYS A 72 -6.79 -1.95 -23.11
N ALA A 73 -5.62 -1.66 -22.54
CA ALA A 73 -4.61 -0.77 -23.11
C ALA A 73 -3.83 -1.40 -24.29
N TRP A 74 -3.05 -0.59 -25.02
CA TRP A 74 -2.30 -1.01 -26.21
C TRP A 74 -0.78 -0.81 -26.05
N HIS A 75 -0.12 -1.66 -25.24
CA HIS A 75 1.31 -1.47 -24.88
C HIS A 75 2.24 -2.61 -25.24
N VAL A 76 1.78 -3.87 -25.27
CA VAL A 76 2.65 -5.00 -25.64
C VAL A 76 2.96 -4.97 -27.14
N GLY A 77 1.91 -4.85 -27.97
CA GLY A 77 2.00 -4.95 -29.43
C GLY A 77 1.95 -6.40 -29.90
N ASP A 78 2.54 -6.67 -31.06
CA ASP A 78 2.68 -8.04 -31.59
C ASP A 78 3.73 -8.82 -30.78
N ASN A 79 3.37 -10.04 -30.38
CA ASN A 79 4.19 -10.96 -29.60
C ASN A 79 4.03 -12.42 -30.05
N VAL A 80 3.55 -12.65 -31.29
CA VAL A 80 3.23 -14.00 -31.81
C VAL A 80 4.41 -14.96 -31.60
N GLY A 81 4.17 -16.02 -30.83
CA GLY A 81 5.14 -17.07 -30.53
C GLY A 81 6.24 -16.72 -29.52
N TYR A 82 6.26 -15.50 -28.97
CA TYR A 82 7.30 -15.08 -28.02
C TYR A 82 6.94 -15.40 -26.57
N SER A 83 5.73 -15.05 -26.13
CA SER A 83 5.27 -15.30 -24.76
C SER A 83 3.75 -15.38 -24.65
N LYS A 84 3.24 -15.77 -23.48
CA LYS A 84 1.80 -15.71 -23.14
C LYS A 84 1.32 -14.32 -22.68
N ILE A 85 2.20 -13.33 -22.60
CA ILE A 85 1.91 -12.01 -22.03
C ILE A 85 1.44 -11.08 -23.16
N THR A 86 0.20 -10.63 -23.10
CA THR A 86 -0.46 -9.84 -24.15
C THR A 86 -1.20 -8.64 -23.56
N ASN A 87 -1.70 -7.75 -24.43
CA ASN A 87 -2.63 -6.68 -24.02
C ASN A 87 -3.92 -7.21 -23.36
N ASN A 88 -4.28 -8.50 -23.52
CA ASN A 88 -5.53 -9.05 -22.98
C ASN A 88 -5.40 -9.57 -21.53
N ASN A 89 -4.19 -9.62 -20.98
CA ASN A 89 -3.94 -10.16 -19.64
C ASN A 89 -2.87 -9.38 -18.88
N SER A 90 -2.65 -8.10 -19.20
CA SER A 90 -1.61 -7.32 -18.53
C SER A 90 -1.94 -5.85 -18.32
N ILE A 91 -1.34 -5.29 -17.26
CA ILE A 91 -1.30 -3.86 -16.96
C ILE A 91 0.04 -3.30 -17.42
N GLY A 92 0.03 -2.30 -18.30
CA GLY A 92 1.22 -1.58 -18.76
C GLY A 92 1.52 -0.34 -17.92
N ILE A 93 2.80 -0.13 -17.59
CA ILE A 93 3.31 1.07 -16.89
C ILE A 93 4.49 1.65 -17.65
N GLU A 94 4.44 2.95 -17.97
CA GLU A 94 5.52 3.69 -18.61
C GLU A 94 6.28 4.56 -17.61
N ILE A 95 7.61 4.40 -17.54
CA ILE A 95 8.49 5.26 -16.74
C ILE A 95 9.00 6.42 -17.62
N CYS A 96 8.81 7.66 -17.17
CA CYS A 96 9.33 8.85 -17.85
C CYS A 96 10.86 8.91 -17.79
N VAL A 97 11.49 9.29 -18.92
CA VAL A 97 12.96 9.38 -19.06
C VAL A 97 13.42 10.77 -19.56
N ASN A 98 12.56 11.78 -19.45
CA ASN A 98 12.82 13.15 -19.89
C ASN A 98 14.05 13.74 -19.19
N GLU A 99 14.86 14.51 -19.92
CA GLU A 99 16.15 15.02 -19.45
C GLU A 99 16.07 15.99 -18.25
N ASP A 100 14.92 16.65 -18.07
CA ASP A 100 14.63 17.53 -16.94
C ASP A 100 13.92 16.82 -15.77
N GLY A 101 13.78 15.49 -15.84
CA GLY A 101 13.27 14.65 -14.75
C GLY A 101 14.39 13.86 -14.06
N ASP A 102 14.16 13.47 -12.82
CA ASP A 102 15.02 12.53 -12.09
C ASP A 102 14.61 11.08 -12.37
N PHE A 103 15.37 10.39 -13.23
CA PHE A 103 15.09 9.01 -13.61
C PHE A 103 15.15 8.02 -12.43
N GLU A 104 16.08 8.19 -11.49
CA GLU A 104 16.18 7.29 -10.32
C GLU A 104 14.94 7.46 -9.44
N LYS A 105 14.47 8.70 -9.28
CA LYS A 105 13.22 8.96 -8.56
C LYS A 105 12.00 8.43 -9.31
N ALA A 106 11.92 8.58 -10.63
CA ALA A 106 10.85 7.99 -11.44
C ALA A 106 10.85 6.44 -11.37
N TYR A 107 12.03 5.83 -11.41
CA TYR A 107 12.24 4.39 -11.20
C TYR A 107 11.72 3.95 -9.82
N LEU A 108 12.12 4.64 -8.75
CA LEU A 108 11.64 4.32 -7.40
C LEU A 108 10.13 4.58 -7.26
N ASN A 109 9.61 5.66 -7.83
CA ASN A 109 8.18 5.91 -7.88
C ASN A 109 7.42 4.76 -8.57
N CYS A 110 7.96 4.24 -9.66
CA CYS A 110 7.41 3.07 -10.34
C CYS A 110 7.42 1.83 -9.44
N THR A 111 8.48 1.57 -8.66
CA THR A 111 8.50 0.40 -7.75
C THR A 111 7.45 0.52 -6.63
N GLU A 112 7.13 1.75 -6.17
CA GLU A 112 6.02 1.99 -5.23
C GLU A 112 4.66 1.72 -5.89
N LEU A 113 4.47 2.24 -7.11
CA LEU A 113 3.25 2.04 -7.88
C LEU A 113 2.99 0.55 -8.16
N VAL A 114 4.01 -0.21 -8.58
CA VAL A 114 3.89 -1.65 -8.84
C VAL A 114 3.47 -2.40 -7.58
N ALA A 115 4.05 -2.10 -6.42
CA ALA A 115 3.64 -2.72 -5.15
C ALA A 115 2.17 -2.48 -4.82
N ILE A 116 1.65 -1.26 -5.08
CA ILE A 116 0.23 -0.93 -4.90
C ILE A 116 -0.65 -1.74 -5.87
N ILE A 117 -0.27 -1.80 -7.15
CA ILE A 117 -1.03 -2.52 -8.18
C ILE A 117 -1.04 -4.03 -7.90
N MET A 118 0.10 -4.62 -7.53
CA MET A 118 0.19 -6.03 -7.13
C MET A 118 -0.84 -6.37 -6.05
N LYS A 119 -0.97 -5.50 -5.03
CA LYS A 119 -1.95 -5.68 -3.94
C LYS A 119 -3.39 -5.53 -4.43
N GLN A 120 -3.68 -4.53 -5.25
CA GLN A 120 -5.04 -4.26 -5.76
C GLN A 120 -5.54 -5.35 -6.71
N SER A 121 -4.65 -5.87 -7.56
CA SER A 121 -4.99 -6.84 -8.61
C SER A 121 -4.67 -8.28 -8.22
N ASN A 122 -4.10 -8.52 -7.03
CA ASN A 122 -3.60 -9.82 -6.58
C ASN A 122 -2.64 -10.48 -7.59
N ILE A 123 -1.69 -9.68 -8.11
CA ILE A 123 -0.67 -10.12 -9.07
C ILE A 123 0.64 -10.33 -8.30
N PRO A 124 1.25 -11.52 -8.37
CA PRO A 124 2.45 -11.81 -7.61
C PRO A 124 3.71 -11.30 -8.33
N ILE A 125 4.85 -11.21 -7.61
CA ILE A 125 6.07 -10.56 -8.11
C ILE A 125 6.65 -11.24 -9.36
N GLU A 126 6.47 -12.55 -9.49
CA GLU A 126 6.89 -13.34 -10.65
C GLU A 126 6.20 -12.92 -11.95
N ASN A 127 5.04 -12.27 -11.83
CA ASN A 127 4.27 -11.75 -12.95
C ASN A 127 4.51 -10.25 -13.20
N VAL A 128 5.45 -9.63 -12.50
CA VAL A 128 6.01 -8.32 -12.85
C VAL A 128 7.17 -8.55 -13.82
N VAL A 129 6.99 -8.09 -15.05
CA VAL A 129 7.83 -8.46 -16.20
C VAL A 129 8.25 -7.23 -17.00
N ARG A 130 9.33 -7.35 -17.78
CA ARG A 130 9.74 -6.32 -18.74
C ARG A 130 8.94 -6.44 -20.01
N HIS A 131 8.85 -5.35 -20.79
CA HIS A 131 8.34 -5.44 -22.16
C HIS A 131 9.15 -6.40 -23.03
N PHE A 132 10.45 -6.53 -22.74
CA PHE A 132 11.33 -7.56 -23.27
C PHE A 132 10.79 -8.97 -23.03
N ASP A 133 10.43 -9.31 -21.80
CA ASP A 133 9.90 -10.63 -21.45
C ASP A 133 8.53 -10.90 -22.11
N ALA A 134 7.78 -9.84 -22.45
CA ALA A 134 6.48 -9.95 -23.10
C ALA A 134 6.57 -10.13 -24.63
N SER A 135 7.53 -9.46 -25.30
CA SER A 135 7.56 -9.34 -26.77
C SER A 135 8.95 -9.34 -27.42
N GLY A 136 10.02 -9.44 -26.65
CA GLY A 136 11.41 -9.36 -27.11
C GLY A 136 11.92 -7.95 -27.40
N LYS A 137 11.08 -6.91 -27.25
CA LYS A 137 11.50 -5.52 -27.42
C LYS A 137 12.50 -5.11 -26.34
N ASN A 138 13.58 -4.44 -26.72
CA ASN A 138 14.60 -3.94 -25.79
C ASN A 138 14.08 -2.75 -24.95
N CYS A 139 13.14 -3.03 -24.04
CA CYS A 139 12.42 -2.12 -23.18
C CYS A 139 12.07 -2.87 -21.87
N PRO A 140 12.20 -2.26 -20.68
CA PRO A 140 12.65 -0.89 -20.38
C PRO A 140 14.17 -0.72 -20.60
N ARG A 141 14.56 0.23 -21.45
CA ARG A 141 15.91 0.28 -22.04
C ARG A 141 17.00 0.64 -21.04
N ASN A 142 16.79 1.66 -20.21
CA ASN A 142 17.76 2.10 -19.22
C ASN A 142 17.89 1.06 -18.11
N ILE A 143 16.79 0.45 -17.67
CA ILE A 143 16.83 -0.66 -16.70
C ILE A 143 17.62 -1.86 -17.25
N ILE A 144 17.37 -2.28 -18.50
CA ILE A 144 18.11 -3.39 -19.12
C ILE A 144 19.58 -3.04 -19.29
N LYS A 145 19.89 -1.88 -19.89
CA LYS A 145 21.26 -1.44 -20.17
C LYS A 145 22.12 -1.35 -18.92
N ASN A 146 21.55 -0.92 -17.80
CA ASN A 146 22.26 -0.74 -16.54
C ASN A 146 22.09 -1.92 -15.57
N ASN A 147 21.52 -3.04 -16.02
CA ASN A 147 21.30 -4.25 -15.22
C ASN A 147 20.51 -4.00 -13.91
N LEU A 148 19.50 -3.14 -13.95
CA LEU A 148 18.73 -2.69 -12.78
C LEU A 148 17.48 -3.53 -12.50
N TRP A 149 17.26 -4.63 -13.23
CA TRP A 149 16.02 -5.38 -13.15
C TRP A 149 15.84 -6.15 -11.84
N GLU A 150 16.88 -6.80 -11.34
CA GLU A 150 16.80 -7.50 -10.05
C GLU A 150 16.60 -6.52 -8.90
N ARG A 151 17.35 -5.40 -8.91
CA ARG A 151 17.11 -4.27 -7.99
C ARG A 151 15.67 -3.77 -8.07
N PHE A 152 15.07 -3.73 -9.26
CA PHE A 152 13.69 -3.25 -9.43
C PHE A 152 12.73 -4.17 -8.67
N LYS A 153 12.85 -5.49 -8.86
CA LYS A 153 12.01 -6.46 -8.14
C LYS A 153 12.24 -6.44 -6.63
N GLU A 154 13.48 -6.30 -6.19
CA GLU A 154 13.82 -6.19 -4.76
C GLU A 154 13.16 -4.95 -4.14
N GLU A 155 13.23 -3.80 -4.80
CA GLU A 155 12.58 -2.57 -4.35
C GLU A 155 11.05 -2.69 -4.33
N VAL A 156 10.45 -3.34 -5.34
CA VAL A 156 9.01 -3.64 -5.36
C VAL A 156 8.64 -4.51 -4.16
N LEU A 157 9.35 -5.62 -3.93
CA LEU A 157 9.08 -6.51 -2.79
C LEU A 157 9.26 -5.81 -1.45
N ARG A 158 10.31 -5.00 -1.31
CA ARG A 158 10.54 -4.21 -0.10
C ARG A 158 9.36 -3.29 0.18
N LYS A 159 8.81 -2.63 -0.85
CA LYS A 159 7.66 -1.73 -0.73
C LYS A 159 6.36 -2.48 -0.50
N PHE A 160 6.14 -3.57 -1.23
CA PHE A 160 4.99 -4.47 -1.08
C PHE A 160 4.91 -5.00 0.35
N ASN A 161 6.01 -5.53 0.88
CA ASN A 161 6.11 -6.00 2.25
C ASN A 161 5.99 -4.86 3.27
N LYS A 162 6.40 -3.63 2.94
CA LYS A 162 6.17 -2.46 3.80
C LYS A 162 4.69 -2.08 3.85
N THR A 163 3.96 -2.19 2.74
CA THR A 163 2.50 -1.99 2.66
C THR A 163 1.68 -3.14 3.25
N GLU A 164 2.24 -4.35 3.35
CA GLU A 164 1.69 -5.44 4.17
C GLU A 164 2.07 -5.28 5.66
N LYS A 165 3.21 -4.65 5.95
CA LYS A 165 3.59 -4.18 7.29
C LYS A 165 2.90 -2.89 7.73
N ILE A 166 1.73 -2.56 7.16
CA ILE A 166 0.65 -2.05 8.02
C ILE A 166 0.25 -3.27 8.85
N HIS A 167 0.99 -3.44 9.95
CA HIS A 167 1.03 -4.64 10.79
C HIS A 167 -0.39 -5.15 11.03
N PHE A 168 -0.70 -6.40 10.68
CA PHE A 168 -1.76 -7.14 11.35
C PHE A 168 -1.32 -7.32 12.79
N ASN A 169 -1.45 -6.26 13.57
CA ASN A 169 -0.95 -6.23 14.92
C ASN A 169 -1.94 -7.02 15.77
N GLN A 170 -1.51 -8.17 16.28
CA GLN A 170 -2.30 -8.99 17.17
C GLN A 170 -2.79 -8.17 18.38
N GLN A 171 -2.00 -7.19 18.82
CA GLN A 171 -2.33 -6.26 19.90
C GLN A 171 -3.37 -5.22 19.45
N THR A 172 -3.34 -4.73 18.20
CA THR A 172 -4.41 -3.89 17.66
C THR A 172 -5.72 -4.66 17.48
N LYS A 173 -5.69 -5.89 16.93
CA LYS A 173 -6.90 -6.74 16.83
C LYS A 173 -7.53 -6.94 18.19
N TRP A 174 -6.68 -7.17 19.18
CA TRP A 174 -7.12 -7.34 20.54
C TRP A 174 -7.79 -6.08 21.10
N ILE A 175 -7.28 -4.87 20.83
CA ILE A 175 -7.92 -3.65 21.34
C ILE A 175 -9.25 -3.38 20.61
N GLN A 176 -9.33 -3.76 19.33
CA GLN A 176 -10.58 -3.72 18.56
C GLN A 176 -11.63 -4.68 19.15
N ILE A 177 -11.22 -5.89 19.55
CA ILE A 177 -12.09 -6.86 20.24
C ILE A 177 -12.56 -6.30 21.59
N LEU A 178 -11.64 -5.79 22.42
CA LEU A 178 -11.98 -5.20 23.72
C LEU A 178 -12.97 -4.04 23.57
N ALA A 179 -12.70 -3.11 22.65
CA ALA A 179 -13.59 -1.98 22.39
C ALA A 179 -14.99 -2.46 21.99
N ASN A 180 -15.09 -3.48 21.12
CA ASN A 180 -16.38 -4.07 20.74
C ASN A 180 -17.09 -4.75 21.92
N GLN A 181 -16.37 -5.47 22.80
CA GLN A 181 -16.94 -6.07 24.02
C GLN A 181 -17.47 -5.04 25.00
N LEU A 182 -16.83 -3.86 25.06
CA LEU A 182 -17.27 -2.71 25.86
C LEU A 182 -18.34 -1.87 25.14
N ASN A 183 -18.81 -2.31 23.97
CA ASN A 183 -19.75 -1.60 23.10
C ASN A 183 -19.30 -0.17 22.71
N ILE A 184 -17.99 0.05 22.64
CA ILE A 184 -17.39 1.31 22.20
C ILE A 184 -17.49 1.41 20.68
N LYS A 185 -18.05 2.52 20.21
CA LYS A 185 -18.23 2.79 18.78
C LYS A 185 -17.13 3.66 18.21
N ASP A 186 -16.82 3.44 16.95
CA ASP A 186 -15.93 4.27 16.15
C ASP A 186 -16.51 5.68 15.92
N MET A 187 -15.82 6.47 15.10
CA MET A 187 -16.24 7.85 14.79
C MET A 187 -17.55 7.93 13.99
N ASN A 188 -18.00 6.83 13.39
CA ASN A 188 -19.22 6.72 12.61
C ASN A 188 -20.35 6.00 13.37
N ASN A 189 -20.21 5.84 14.69
CA ASN A 189 -21.14 5.10 15.55
C ASN A 189 -21.28 3.61 15.18
N GLN A 190 -20.24 3.01 14.60
CA GLN A 190 -20.20 1.59 14.23
C GLN A 190 -19.28 0.80 15.18
N SER A 191 -19.50 -0.51 15.28
CA SER A 191 -18.51 -1.41 15.91
C SER A 191 -17.23 -1.45 15.05
N LEU A 192 -16.07 -1.64 15.68
CA LEU A 192 -14.81 -1.73 14.95
C LEU A 192 -14.73 -3.03 14.14
N VAL A 193 -14.18 -2.93 12.94
CA VAL A 193 -13.71 -4.10 12.19
C VAL A 193 -12.45 -4.62 12.86
N VAL A 194 -12.37 -5.93 13.10
CA VAL A 194 -11.20 -6.58 13.73
C VAL A 194 -10.15 -6.90 12.65
N ASP A 195 -9.58 -5.86 12.07
CA ASP A 195 -8.62 -5.93 10.96
C ASP A 195 -7.16 -5.78 11.42
N GLY A 196 -6.92 -5.37 12.66
CA GLY A 196 -5.57 -5.12 13.19
C GLY A 196 -4.97 -3.80 12.74
N ILE A 197 -5.76 -2.91 12.15
CA ILE A 197 -5.30 -1.61 11.64
C ILE A 197 -5.49 -0.54 12.73
N LEU A 198 -4.39 0.09 13.16
CA LEU A 198 -4.40 1.22 14.09
C LEU A 198 -4.71 2.54 13.37
N GLY A 199 -5.83 2.55 12.63
CA GLY A 199 -6.31 3.72 11.88
C GLY A 199 -7.15 4.67 12.74
N GLU A 200 -7.66 5.74 12.13
CA GLU A 200 -8.43 6.78 12.83
C GLU A 200 -9.65 6.23 13.59
N ARG A 201 -10.35 5.24 13.01
CA ARG A 201 -11.48 4.56 13.68
C ARG A 201 -11.05 3.88 14.97
N THR A 202 -9.95 3.11 14.93
CA THR A 202 -9.40 2.42 16.09
C THR A 202 -8.87 3.43 17.12
N LEU A 203 -8.14 4.45 16.70
CA LEU A 203 -7.63 5.52 17.58
C LEU A 203 -8.76 6.30 18.26
N HIS A 204 -9.87 6.56 17.55
CA HIS A 204 -11.05 7.21 18.12
C HIS A 204 -11.72 6.34 19.18
N ALA A 205 -11.82 5.03 18.96
CA ALA A 205 -12.33 4.11 19.96
C ALA A 205 -11.41 4.01 21.18
N ILE A 206 -10.08 4.02 20.99
CA ILE A 206 -9.10 4.02 22.10
C ILE A 206 -9.30 5.22 23.02
N LYS A 207 -9.62 6.41 22.49
CA LYS A 207 -9.93 7.61 23.30
C LYS A 207 -11.14 7.44 24.22
N LYS A 208 -12.03 6.49 23.91
CA LYS A 208 -13.26 6.20 24.68
C LYS A 208 -13.09 5.02 25.63
N LEU A 209 -11.92 4.37 25.65
CA LEU A 209 -11.65 3.28 26.60
C LEU A 209 -11.65 3.81 28.04
N PRO A 210 -12.06 2.96 29.02
CA PRO A 210 -12.06 3.36 30.41
C PRO A 210 -10.64 3.65 30.91
N VAL A 211 -10.51 4.65 31.79
CA VAL A 211 -9.27 4.88 32.53
C VAL A 211 -9.14 3.82 33.62
N LEU A 212 -8.12 2.98 33.54
CA LEU A 212 -7.87 1.96 34.56
C LEU A 212 -6.86 2.46 35.58
N LYS A 213 -7.18 2.24 36.85
CA LYS A 213 -6.31 2.51 37.99
C LYS A 213 -6.65 1.53 39.09
N LYS A 214 -5.84 1.53 40.15
CA LYS A 214 -6.01 0.63 41.28
C LYS A 214 -7.46 0.61 41.77
N TRP A 215 -8.00 -0.59 41.97
CA TRP A 215 -9.35 -0.87 42.45
C TRP A 215 -10.51 -0.43 41.53
N CYS A 216 -10.26 -0.19 40.24
CA CYS A 216 -11.34 0.07 39.28
C CYS A 216 -12.24 -1.16 39.05
N SER A 217 -13.49 -0.94 38.66
CA SER A 217 -14.50 -1.99 38.45
C SER A 217 -14.52 -2.60 37.04
N TYR A 218 -13.58 -2.24 36.16
CA TYR A 218 -13.54 -2.67 34.76
C TYR A 218 -12.91 -4.06 34.57
N ALA A 219 -13.46 -5.08 35.24
CA ALA A 219 -12.86 -6.42 35.32
C ALA A 219 -12.47 -7.01 33.94
N VAL A 220 -13.28 -6.82 32.90
CA VAL A 220 -12.95 -7.25 31.53
C VAL A 220 -11.67 -6.57 31.05
N ALA A 221 -11.63 -5.24 31.02
CA ALA A 221 -10.46 -4.48 30.59
C ALA A 221 -9.20 -4.77 31.44
N VAL A 222 -9.38 -5.03 32.74
CA VAL A 222 -8.29 -5.42 33.64
C VAL A 222 -7.72 -6.80 33.29
N LYS A 223 -8.56 -7.83 33.12
CA LYS A 223 -8.11 -9.18 32.68
C LYS A 223 -7.33 -9.10 31.39
N HIS A 224 -7.83 -8.25 30.50
CA HIS A 224 -7.23 -7.94 29.23
C HIS A 224 -5.78 -7.45 29.41
N ILE A 225 -5.53 -6.34 30.13
CA ILE A 225 -4.16 -5.83 30.31
C ILE A 225 -3.28 -6.81 31.11
N GLN A 226 -3.85 -7.58 32.05
CA GLN A 226 -3.11 -8.57 32.83
C GLN A 226 -2.55 -9.69 31.94
N ASN A 227 -3.34 -10.19 30.99
CA ASN A 227 -2.87 -11.14 29.98
C ASN A 227 -1.72 -10.57 29.14
N LEU A 228 -1.85 -9.32 28.69
CA LEU A 228 -0.81 -8.65 27.88
C LEU A 228 0.50 -8.48 28.68
N LEU A 229 0.39 -8.13 29.96
CA LEU A 229 1.52 -7.93 30.86
C LEU A 229 2.13 -9.25 31.38
N GLY A 230 1.60 -10.41 30.96
CA GLY A 230 2.08 -11.73 31.35
C GLY A 230 1.90 -12.03 32.83
N ILE A 231 0.82 -11.55 33.44
CA ILE A 231 0.45 -11.83 34.83
C ILE A 231 -0.91 -12.53 34.92
N ASN A 232 -1.21 -13.11 36.09
CA ASN A 232 -2.50 -13.75 36.32
C ASN A 232 -3.66 -12.77 36.06
N ALA A 233 -4.60 -13.17 35.21
CA ALA A 233 -5.73 -12.34 34.78
C ALA A 233 -6.97 -12.55 35.68
N ASP A 234 -6.89 -12.12 36.93
CA ASP A 234 -7.99 -12.18 37.90
C ASP A 234 -9.05 -11.08 37.69
N GLY A 235 -8.74 -10.05 36.92
CA GLY A 235 -9.61 -8.90 36.68
C GLY A 235 -9.60 -7.85 37.78
N ILE A 236 -8.67 -7.96 38.73
CA ILE A 236 -8.52 -7.03 39.86
C ILE A 236 -7.28 -6.16 39.61
N PHE A 237 -7.48 -4.85 39.50
CA PHE A 237 -6.37 -3.91 39.36
C PHE A 237 -5.77 -3.64 40.75
N GLY A 238 -4.99 -4.58 41.27
CA GLY A 238 -4.27 -4.48 42.54
C GLY A 238 -2.82 -4.02 42.38
N ASP A 239 -2.04 -4.11 43.47
CA ASP A 239 -0.63 -3.71 43.53
C ASP A 239 0.25 -4.33 42.43
N LYS A 240 0.08 -5.64 42.17
CA LYS A 240 0.86 -6.35 41.14
C LYS A 240 0.59 -5.81 39.74
N THR A 241 -0.68 -5.50 39.43
CA THR A 241 -1.07 -4.93 38.13
C THR A 241 -0.52 -3.52 37.98
N GLU A 242 -0.63 -2.68 39.00
CA GLU A 242 -0.08 -1.32 38.99
C GLU A 242 1.44 -1.32 38.75
N GLN A 243 2.19 -2.17 39.45
CA GLN A 243 3.64 -2.30 39.26
C GLN A 243 4.02 -2.70 37.83
N LYS A 244 3.27 -3.63 37.22
CA LYS A 244 3.50 -4.05 35.83
C LYS A 244 3.13 -2.96 34.83
N VAL A 245 2.07 -2.21 35.08
CA VAL A 245 1.71 -1.04 34.27
C VAL A 245 2.82 0.02 34.32
N LYS A 246 3.34 0.35 35.50
CA LYS A 246 4.47 1.29 35.64
C LYS A 246 5.72 0.80 34.88
N ALA A 247 6.05 -0.50 34.99
CA ALA A 247 7.16 -1.08 34.25
C ALA A 247 6.97 -1.03 32.72
N TRP A 248 5.74 -1.19 32.24
CA TRP A 248 5.40 -1.02 30.81
C TRP A 248 5.48 0.44 30.38
N GLN A 249 4.91 1.36 31.16
CA GLN A 249 4.99 2.80 30.89
C GLN A 249 6.45 3.24 30.77
N LYS A 250 7.30 2.77 31.69
CA LYS A 250 8.76 2.98 31.64
C LYS A 250 9.39 2.48 30.34
N SER A 251 9.07 1.25 29.93
CA SER A 251 9.65 0.66 28.71
C SER A 251 9.19 1.36 27.42
N LYS A 252 8.04 2.04 27.46
CA LYS A 252 7.46 2.83 26.37
C LYS A 252 7.77 4.33 26.48
N LEU A 253 8.60 4.75 27.43
CA LEU A 253 8.94 6.17 27.68
C LEU A 253 7.72 7.05 27.98
N LEU A 254 6.73 6.50 28.68
CA LEU A 254 5.53 7.20 29.16
C LEU A 254 5.70 7.62 30.63
N ILE A 255 4.77 8.45 31.13
CA ILE A 255 4.68 8.79 32.55
C ILE A 255 4.37 7.50 33.35
N GLU A 256 5.23 7.17 34.32
CA GLU A 256 5.15 5.96 35.15
C GLU A 256 4.14 6.11 36.31
N ASP A 257 2.92 6.58 36.03
CA ASP A 257 1.89 6.88 37.03
C ASP A 257 1.08 5.65 37.47
N GLY A 258 1.20 4.52 36.78
CA GLY A 258 0.42 3.30 37.04
C GLY A 258 -1.04 3.38 36.59
N VAL A 259 -1.40 4.41 35.81
CA VAL A 259 -2.74 4.65 35.28
C VAL A 259 -2.79 4.32 33.79
N VAL A 260 -3.75 3.49 33.39
CA VAL A 260 -3.98 3.17 31.99
C VAL A 260 -4.95 4.21 31.40
N GLY A 261 -4.38 5.33 30.95
CA GLY A 261 -5.05 6.36 30.15
C GLY A 261 -4.87 6.16 28.65
N TYR A 262 -5.19 7.19 27.85
CA TYR A 262 -5.12 7.13 26.38
C TYR A 262 -3.75 6.68 25.85
N ASP A 263 -2.67 7.31 26.32
CA ASP A 263 -1.33 6.99 25.82
C ASP A 263 -0.89 5.57 26.20
N THR A 264 -1.23 5.13 27.41
CA THR A 264 -0.98 3.75 27.85
C THR A 264 -1.79 2.76 27.00
N TRP A 265 -3.08 3.03 26.76
CA TRP A 265 -3.92 2.19 25.89
C TRP A 265 -3.40 2.12 24.46
N LYS A 266 -3.02 3.27 23.89
CA LYS A 266 -2.43 3.35 22.56
C LYS A 266 -1.14 2.53 22.50
N SER A 267 -0.27 2.64 23.51
CA SER A 267 0.97 1.87 23.58
C SER A 267 0.76 0.36 23.68
N PHE A 268 -0.36 -0.09 24.26
CA PHE A 268 -0.76 -1.50 24.27
C PHE A 268 -1.26 -2.00 22.92
N SER A 269 -1.58 -1.10 21.98
CA SER A 269 -2.09 -1.44 20.65
C SER A 269 -1.02 -1.37 19.55
N GLU A 270 0.23 -1.03 19.91
CA GLU A 270 1.41 -0.85 19.04
C GLU A 270 2.48 -1.92 19.26
#